data_AF-A0A7C8AEJ4-F1
#
_entry.id   AF-A0A7C8AEJ4-F1
#
_cell.length_a   1.000
_cell.length_b   1.000
_cell.length_c   1.000
_cell.angle_alpha   90.00
_cell.angle_beta   90.00
_cell.angle_gamma   90.00
#
_symmetry.space_group_name_H-M   'P 1'
#
loop_
_entity.id
_entity.type
_entity.pdbx_description
1 polymer ?
#
loop_
_entity_poly.entity_id
_entity_poly.type
_entity_poly.pdbx_seq_one_letter_code
_entity_poly.pdbx_strand_id
1 'polypeptide(L)'
;MNTSDFDIKNYIELRKRTEDNICDGFDMEIDPTVGQVLETIHSTPLGRLLRMIGSLPEIRQEKVCEVRRQIDFGQYNMSENLDVALDRVLEEFTAES
;
A
#
# COMPACT_ATOMS: atom_id res chain seq x y z
N MET A 1 28.44 12.39 15.62
CA MET A 1 27.03 11.93 15.74
C MET A 1 26.80 10.97 14.59
N ASN A 2 26.66 9.69 14.89
CA ASN A 2 26.58 8.64 13.87
C ASN A 2 25.13 8.60 13.38
N THR A 3 24.89 8.95 12.11
CA THR A 3 23.59 8.81 11.47
C THR A 3 23.26 7.33 11.38
N SER A 4 22.19 6.89 12.06
CA SER A 4 21.72 5.51 11.90
C SER A 4 21.42 5.28 10.42
N ASP A 5 22.11 4.31 9.84
CA ASP A 5 21.95 3.93 8.44
C ASP A 5 20.55 3.35 8.27
N PHE A 6 19.65 4.12 7.69
CA PHE A 6 18.27 3.69 7.48
C PHE A 6 18.26 2.73 6.29
N ASP A 7 18.18 1.43 6.59
CA ASP A 7 18.16 0.39 5.56
C ASP A 7 16.79 0.33 4.87
N ILE A 8 16.75 0.95 3.70
CA ILE A 8 15.58 0.99 2.81
C ILE A 8 15.13 -0.41 2.40
N LYS A 9 16.04 -1.38 2.27
CA LYS A 9 15.69 -2.75 1.86
C LYS A 9 14.89 -3.44 2.96
N ASN A 10 15.32 -3.29 4.21
CA ASN A 10 14.64 -3.86 5.36
C ASN A 10 13.24 -3.26 5.55
N TYR A 11 13.08 -1.95 5.29
CA TYR A 11 11.77 -1.29 5.29
C TYR A 11 10.83 -1.84 4.20
N ILE A 12 11.34 -2.08 2.99
CA ILE A 12 10.55 -2.61 1.87
C ILE A 12 10.12 -4.05 2.14
N GLU A 13 11.01 -4.89 2.69
CA GLU A 13 10.69 -6.28 3.04
C GLU A 13 9.68 -6.37 4.19
N LEU A 14 9.82 -5.53 5.22
CA LEU A 14 8.86 -5.46 6.33
C LEU A 14 7.47 -5.08 5.83
N ARG A 15 7.40 -4.14 4.87
CA ARG A 15 6.14 -3.70 4.28
C ARG A 15 5.46 -4.79 3.46
N LYS A 16 6.19 -5.53 2.62
CA LYS A 16 5.64 -6.68 1.87
C LYS A 16 4.97 -7.69 2.80
N ARG A 17 5.65 -8.03 3.90
CA ARG A 17 5.11 -8.95 4.93
C ARG A 17 3.84 -8.42 5.62
N THR A 18 3.64 -7.11 5.65
CA THR A 18 2.47 -6.49 6.29
C THR A 18 1.27 -6.50 5.32
N GLU A 19 1.50 -6.26 4.03
CA GLU A 19 0.45 -6.26 3.00
C GLU A 19 -0.18 -7.65 2.83
N ASP A 20 0.60 -8.73 2.96
CA ASP A 20 0.10 -10.11 2.92
C ASP A 20 -0.79 -10.50 4.12
N ASN A 21 -0.73 -9.77 5.24
CA ASN A 21 -1.48 -10.09 6.47
C ASN A 21 -2.75 -9.25 6.67
N ILE A 22 -3.03 -8.27 5.82
CA ILE A 22 -4.16 -7.33 6.05
C ILE A 22 -5.46 -7.81 5.38
N CYS A 23 -5.41 -8.77 4.45
CA CYS A 23 -6.59 -9.10 3.63
C CYS A 23 -7.51 -10.21 4.16
N ASP A 24 -7.13 -10.95 5.20
CA ASP A 24 -7.84 -12.21 5.55
C ASP A 24 -8.74 -12.14 6.81
N GLY A 25 -9.41 -11.01 7.07
CA GLY A 25 -10.30 -10.98 8.25
C GLY A 25 -11.03 -9.69 8.58
N PHE A 26 -11.87 -9.17 7.69
CA PHE A 26 -12.79 -8.08 8.04
C PHE A 26 -14.27 -8.44 7.86
N ASP A 27 -14.70 -9.61 8.37
CA ASP A 27 -16.02 -9.71 8.99
C ASP A 27 -15.92 -9.18 10.43
N MET A 28 -15.64 -7.88 10.56
CA MET A 28 -15.58 -7.22 11.86
C MET A 28 -16.95 -6.66 12.17
N GLU A 29 -17.67 -7.31 13.10
CA GLU A 29 -18.80 -6.69 13.81
C GLU A 29 -18.33 -5.31 14.28
N ILE A 30 -18.92 -4.23 13.77
CA ILE A 30 -18.46 -2.87 14.06
C ILE A 30 -18.66 -2.61 15.54
N ASP A 31 -17.58 -2.71 16.32
CA ASP A 31 -17.56 -2.45 17.76
C ASP A 31 -18.11 -1.04 18.03
N PRO A 32 -19.08 -0.85 18.96
CA PRO A 32 -19.57 0.48 19.36
C PRO A 32 -18.46 1.46 19.80
N THR A 33 -17.25 1.01 20.08
CA THR A 33 -16.08 1.89 20.32
C THR A 33 -15.55 2.59 19.06
N VAL A 34 -15.90 2.14 17.85
CA VAL A 34 -15.54 2.77 16.57
C VAL A 34 -16.00 4.22 16.51
N GLY A 35 -17.15 4.55 17.10
CA GLY A 35 -17.64 5.93 17.21
C GLY A 35 -16.72 6.85 18.01
N GLN A 36 -16.13 6.35 19.11
CA GLN A 36 -15.19 7.12 19.95
C GLN A 36 -13.82 7.26 19.27
N VAL A 37 -13.38 6.24 18.53
CA VAL A 37 -12.17 6.31 17.69
C VAL A 37 -12.35 7.33 16.58
N LEU A 38 -13.51 7.34 15.91
CA LEU A 38 -13.83 8.30 14.85
C LEU A 38 -13.86 9.75 15.36
N GLU A 39 -14.37 9.96 16.58
CA GLU A 39 -14.35 11.28 17.23
C GLU A 39 -12.91 11.73 17.56
N THR A 40 -12.04 10.78 17.93
CA THR A 40 -10.62 11.00 18.24
C THR A 40 -9.78 11.33 17.00
N ILE A 41 -10.18 10.83 15.82
CA ILE A 41 -9.55 11.15 14.53
C ILE A 41 -9.57 12.68 14.27
N HIS A 42 -10.59 13.38 14.74
CA HIS A 42 -10.71 14.82 14.51
C HIS A 42 -10.07 15.68 15.61
N SER A 43 -9.99 15.17 16.85
CA SER A 43 -9.59 15.95 18.02
C SER A 43 -8.10 15.87 18.35
N THR A 44 -7.43 14.74 18.04
CA THR A 44 -6.01 14.54 18.41
C THR A 44 -5.05 14.84 17.24
N PRO A 45 -3.81 15.29 17.51
CA PRO A 45 -2.79 15.43 16.48
C PRO A 45 -2.52 14.12 15.71
N LEU A 46 -2.51 12.98 16.40
CA LEU A 46 -2.33 11.67 15.81
C LEU A 46 -3.53 11.28 14.93
N GLY A 47 -4.76 11.51 15.41
CA GLY A 47 -5.98 11.28 14.64
C GLY A 47 -6.00 12.05 13.33
N ARG A 48 -5.62 13.33 13.34
CA ARG A 48 -5.53 14.16 12.13
C ARG A 48 -4.50 13.62 11.15
N LEU A 49 -3.37 13.10 11.64
CA LEU A 49 -2.35 12.46 10.80
C LEU A 49 -2.88 11.17 10.16
N LEU A 50 -3.55 10.30 10.92
CA LEU A 50 -4.15 9.07 10.38
C LEU A 50 -5.20 9.39 9.30
N ARG A 51 -6.01 10.43 9.50
CA ARG A 51 -6.93 10.92 8.47
C ARG A 51 -6.21 11.40 7.21
N MET A 52 -5.13 12.17 7.38
CA MET A 52 -4.32 12.62 6.25
C MET A 52 -3.74 11.44 5.48
N ILE A 53 -3.20 10.44 6.17
CA ILE A 53 -2.66 9.21 5.56
C ILE A 53 -3.76 8.44 4.82
N GLY A 54 -4.93 8.24 5.43
CA GLY A 54 -6.05 7.54 4.80
C GLY A 54 -6.68 8.31 3.62
N SER A 55 -6.46 9.63 3.54
CA SER A 55 -6.89 10.46 2.40
C SER A 55 -5.89 10.48 1.23
N LEU A 56 -4.70 9.90 1.40
CA LEU A 56 -3.75 9.81 0.32
C LEU A 56 -4.29 8.86 -0.76
N PRO A 57 -4.13 9.20 -2.05
CA PRO A 57 -4.56 8.32 -3.11
C PRO A 57 -3.78 7.01 -3.03
N GLU A 58 -4.50 5.90 -3.18
CA GLU A 58 -3.92 4.56 -3.28
C GLU A 58 -2.90 4.48 -4.43
N ILE A 59 -3.21 5.18 -5.53
CA ILE A 59 -2.34 5.29 -6.70
C ILE A 59 -1.56 6.60 -6.64
N ARG A 60 -0.23 6.49 -6.48
CA ARG A 60 0.70 7.63 -6.54
C ARG A 60 0.86 8.10 -7.99
N GLN A 61 0.27 9.26 -8.32
CA GLN A 61 0.29 9.85 -9.66
C GLN A 61 1.70 10.00 -10.25
N GLU A 62 2.68 10.37 -9.44
CA GLU A 62 4.08 10.50 -9.86
C GLU A 62 4.63 9.19 -10.46
N LYS A 63 4.39 8.06 -9.79
CA LYS A 63 4.83 6.74 -10.25
C LYS A 63 4.14 6.34 -11.56
N VAL A 64 2.86 6.68 -11.72
CA VAL A 64 2.11 6.43 -12.97
C VAL A 64 2.69 7.25 -14.12
N CYS A 65 2.94 8.55 -13.90
CA CYS A 65 3.53 9.43 -14.89
C CYS A 65 4.93 8.96 -15.30
N GLU A 66 5.75 8.51 -14.34
CA GLU A 66 7.06 7.96 -14.61
C GLU A 66 7.00 6.71 -15.49
N VAL A 67 6.16 5.73 -15.13
CA VAL A 67 6.00 4.49 -15.91
C VAL A 67 5.47 4.80 -17.31
N ARG A 68 4.48 5.68 -17.45
CA ARG A 68 4.00 6.14 -18.77
C ARG A 68 5.12 6.68 -19.63
N ARG A 69 5.95 7.56 -19.04
CA ARG A 69 7.12 8.10 -19.71
C ARG A 69 8.08 7.00 -20.16
N GLN A 70 8.37 6.02 -19.29
CA GLN A 70 9.24 4.89 -19.65
C GLN A 70 8.67 4.05 -20.80
N ILE A 71 7.34 3.85 -20.84
CA ILE A 71 6.65 3.15 -21.93
C ILE A 71 6.80 3.92 -23.24
N ASP A 72 6.52 5.23 -23.23
CA ASP A 72 6.61 6.08 -24.43
C ASP A 72 8.03 6.15 -24.99
N PHE A 73 9.05 6.10 -24.13
CA PHE A 73 10.46 6.06 -24.53
C PHE A 73 11.00 4.64 -24.80
N GLY A 74 10.17 3.60 -24.72
CA GLY A 74 10.57 2.21 -24.93
C GLY A 74 11.57 1.67 -23.90
N GLN A 75 11.69 2.33 -22.74
CA GLN A 75 12.58 1.93 -21.64
C GLN A 75 11.89 1.02 -20.63
N TYR A 76 10.58 0.83 -20.78
CA TYR A 76 9.81 -0.06 -19.93
C TYR A 76 10.00 -1.51 -20.37
N ASN A 77 10.48 -2.37 -19.46
CA ASN A 77 10.61 -3.80 -19.73
C ASN A 77 9.22 -4.46 -19.73
N MET A 78 8.56 -4.42 -20.88
CA MET A 78 7.17 -4.86 -20.97
C MET A 78 6.99 -6.36 -20.74
N SER A 79 7.92 -7.20 -21.21
CA SER A 79 7.80 -8.67 -21.08
C SER A 79 7.80 -9.09 -19.62
N GLU A 80 8.84 -8.72 -18.88
CA GLU A 80 9.00 -9.11 -17.47
C GLU A 80 7.87 -8.56 -16.59
N ASN A 81 7.48 -7.30 -16.81
CA ASN A 81 6.39 -6.71 -16.04
C ASN A 81 5.02 -7.32 -16.36
N LEU A 82 4.80 -7.78 -17.60
CA LEU A 82 3.57 -8.45 -17.98
C LEU A 82 3.49 -9.84 -17.36
N ASP A 83 4.58 -10.60 -17.36
CA ASP A 83 4.64 -11.93 -16.72
C ASP A 83 4.27 -11.82 -15.23
N VAL A 84 4.87 -10.86 -14.51
CA VAL A 84 4.54 -10.59 -13.09
C VAL A 84 3.09 -10.14 -12.91
N ALA A 85 2.54 -9.34 -13.83
CA ALA A 85 1.15 -8.91 -13.76
C ALA A 85 0.19 -10.09 -13.93
N LEU A 86 0.50 -11.01 -14.84
CA LEU A 86 -0.29 -12.22 -15.05
C LEU A 86 -0.23 -13.14 -13.84
N ASP A 87 0.94 -13.36 -13.26
CA ASP A 87 1.08 -14.18 -12.04
C ASP A 87 0.19 -13.66 -10.91
N ARG A 88 0.19 -12.35 -10.66
CA ARG A 88 -0.66 -11.73 -9.62
C ARG A 88 -2.15 -11.88 -9.90
N VAL A 89 -2.56 -11.70 -11.16
CA VAL A 89 -3.96 -11.88 -11.56
C VAL A 89 -4.38 -13.34 -11.35
N LEU A 90 -3.51 -14.29 -11.70
CA LEU A 90 -3.78 -15.71 -11.48
C LEU A 90 -3.80 -16.08 -10.00
N GLU A 91 -2.94 -15.49 -9.18
CA GLU A 91 -2.96 -15.64 -7.71
C GLU A 91 -4.30 -15.15 -7.14
N GLU A 92 -4.79 -13.98 -7.54
CA GLU A 92 -6.07 -13.43 -7.08
C GLU A 92 -7.24 -14.35 -7.42
N PHE A 93 -7.29 -14.90 -8.64
CA PHE A 93 -8.34 -15.84 -9.05
C PHE A 93 -8.25 -17.21 -8.38
N THR A 94 -7.05 -17.68 -8.05
CA THR A 94 -6.86 -19.01 -7.44
C THR A 94 -6.90 -18.99 -5.92
N ALA A 95 -6.67 -17.84 -5.27
CA ALA A 95 -6.78 -17.66 -3.83
C ALA A 95 -8.25 -17.60 -3.33
N GLU A 96 -9.21 -17.28 -4.21
CA GLU A 96 -10.65 -17.26 -3.90
C GLU A 96 -11.38 -18.60 -4.15
N SER A 97 -10.66 -19.67 -4.53
CA SER A 97 -11.22 -21.03 -4.78
C SER A 97 -10.88 -22.03 -3.68
#